data_AF-A0A8D5FQ67-F1
#
_entry.id   AF-A0A8D5FQ67-F1
#
_cell.length_a   1.000
_cell.length_b   1.000
_cell.length_c   1.000
_cell.angle_alpha   90.00
_cell.angle_beta   90.00
_cell.angle_gamma   90.00
#
_symmetry.space_group_name_H-M   'P 1'
#
loop_
_entity.id
_entity.type
_entity.pdbx_description
1 polymer ?
#
loop_
_entity_poly.entity_id
_entity_poly.type
_entity_poly.pdbx_seq_one_letter_code
_entity_poly.pdbx_strand_id
1 'polypeptide(L)'
;MKVIIAGSLAYDRIMNFSQNFSDHILPEKIHNLNVAFEVDGVTENFGGTAGNIVYALNLMGESATLSATIGSDHHQYFDWLEKNGISRDGIRIIPDELTAGAYITTDKSNNQITGFNPGAMKHSSNLDFSKLDPKNTLLLVSPGNLIDMIEYPRQCRKKSIPYIFDPGQSLPMLNGDDLKEVISGCTILIVNDYEFNMILKKTGLGEKELLSLAGTTIITYGGEGSEIFAEQGSTRIPTFSPDRRSTPPEQETPTGAALSAV
;
A
#
# COMPACT_ATOMS: atom_id res chain seq x y z
N MET A 1 23.29 -2.41 -1.35
CA MET A 1 22.04 -3.02 -1.86
C MET A 1 21.10 -1.91 -2.28
N LYS A 2 20.58 -1.95 -3.50
CA LYS A 2 19.57 -1.01 -4.00
C LYS A 2 18.18 -1.56 -3.70
N VAL A 3 17.40 -0.82 -2.91
CA VAL A 3 16.01 -1.15 -2.63
C VAL A 3 15.12 -0.35 -3.59
N ILE A 4 14.23 -1.03 -4.30
CA ILE A 4 13.26 -0.42 -5.19
C ILE A 4 11.87 -0.71 -4.63
N ILE A 5 11.03 0.33 -4.50
CA ILE A 5 9.65 0.22 -4.03
C ILE A 5 8.73 0.49 -5.21
N ALA A 6 8.12 -0.57 -5.74
CA ALA A 6 7.11 -0.49 -6.78
C ALA A 6 5.72 -0.42 -6.14
N GLY A 7 4.93 0.58 -6.49
CA GLY A 7 3.59 0.76 -5.94
C GLY A 7 3.02 2.15 -6.22
N SER A 8 2.03 2.55 -5.44
CA SER A 8 1.26 3.78 -5.65
C SER A 8 1.90 5.03 -5.04
N LEU A 9 1.70 6.15 -5.73
CA LEU A 9 1.74 7.51 -5.17
C LEU A 9 0.32 8.08 -5.28
N ALA A 10 -0.18 8.66 -4.21
CA ALA A 10 -1.55 9.16 -4.14
C ALA A 10 -1.69 10.41 -3.29
N TYR A 11 -2.71 11.22 -3.54
CA TYR A 11 -3.16 12.26 -2.63
C TYR A 11 -4.33 11.76 -1.80
N ASP A 12 -4.19 11.81 -0.48
CA ASP A 12 -5.28 11.48 0.44
C ASP A 12 -5.97 12.78 0.87
N ARG A 13 -7.16 13.00 0.33
CA ARG A 13 -8.00 14.18 0.59
C ARG A 13 -9.04 13.82 1.62
N ILE A 14 -8.82 14.30 2.84
CA ILE A 14 -9.67 14.05 4.00
C ILE A 14 -10.59 15.25 4.19
N MET A 15 -11.89 14.98 4.25
CA MET A 15 -12.96 15.94 4.43
C MET A 15 -13.68 15.64 5.74
N ASN A 16 -13.60 16.55 6.69
CA ASN A 16 -14.23 16.38 8.01
C ASN A 16 -15.67 16.86 7.98
N PHE A 17 -16.60 15.96 8.30
CA PHE A 17 -18.00 16.24 8.51
C PHE A 17 -18.30 16.28 10.01
N SER A 18 -18.70 17.44 10.53
CA SER A 18 -18.85 17.68 11.97
C SER A 18 -20.06 17.02 12.63
N GLN A 19 -20.91 16.33 11.87
CA GLN A 19 -22.09 15.59 12.35
C GLN A 19 -21.90 14.07 12.13
N ASN A 20 -22.94 13.26 12.38
CA ASN A 20 -22.90 11.82 12.06
C ASN A 20 -23.59 11.54 10.74
N PHE A 21 -23.08 10.62 9.92
CA PHE A 21 -23.76 10.23 8.69
C PHE A 21 -25.15 9.64 8.94
N SER A 22 -25.34 8.94 10.06
CA SER A 22 -26.62 8.33 10.44
C SER A 22 -27.76 9.33 10.54
N ASP A 23 -27.46 10.59 10.86
CA ASP A 23 -28.47 11.64 11.02
C ASP A 23 -29.00 12.14 9.65
N HIS A 24 -28.31 11.77 8.57
CA HIS A 24 -28.55 12.24 7.20
C HIS A 24 -28.87 11.11 6.20
N ILE A 25 -28.62 9.85 6.58
CA ILE A 25 -28.90 8.68 5.74
C ILE A 25 -30.20 8.02 6.23
N LEU A 26 -31.24 8.09 5.40
CA LEU A 26 -32.54 7.45 5.65
C LEU A 26 -32.49 5.96 5.25
N PRO A 27 -32.55 5.00 6.20
CA PRO A 27 -32.41 3.57 5.90
C PRO A 27 -33.43 3.05 4.87
N GLU A 28 -34.65 3.56 4.92
CA GLU A 28 -35.74 3.18 4.00
C GLU A 28 -35.56 3.71 2.58
N LYS A 29 -34.60 4.63 2.36
CA LYS A 29 -34.28 5.23 1.05
C LYS A 29 -32.90 4.82 0.51
N ILE A 30 -32.23 3.83 1.11
CA ILE A 30 -30.89 3.38 0.65
C ILE A 30 -30.85 3.02 -0.85
N HIS A 31 -31.95 2.48 -1.40
CA HIS A 31 -32.06 2.16 -2.83
C HIS A 31 -31.98 3.39 -3.76
N ASN A 32 -32.11 4.60 -3.22
CA ASN A 32 -31.96 5.87 -3.91
C ASN A 32 -31.24 6.87 -2.98
N LEU A 33 -30.00 6.54 -2.63
CA LEU A 33 -29.17 7.33 -1.73
C LEU A 33 -28.71 8.63 -2.41
N ASN A 34 -29.30 9.75 -2.03
CA ASN A 34 -28.90 11.09 -2.45
C ASN A 34 -28.67 11.95 -1.20
N VAL A 35 -27.40 12.19 -0.89
CA VAL A 35 -26.96 12.91 0.32
C VAL A 35 -25.91 13.95 -0.08
N ALA A 36 -25.93 15.09 0.60
CA ALA A 36 -24.94 16.15 0.46
C ALA A 36 -24.44 16.50 1.86
N PHE A 37 -23.15 16.30 2.11
CA PHE A 37 -22.51 16.62 3.38
C PHE A 37 -21.73 17.93 3.21
N GLU A 38 -22.10 18.95 3.98
CA GLU A 38 -21.29 20.17 4.09
C GLU A 38 -20.12 19.90 5.03
N VAL A 39 -18.90 20.06 4.52
CA VAL A 39 -17.66 19.72 5.25
C VAL A 39 -16.90 20.97 5.68
N ASP A 40 -16.19 20.89 6.79
CA ASP A 40 -15.51 22.05 7.40
C ASP A 40 -14.27 22.49 6.60
N GLY A 41 -13.72 21.58 5.79
CA GLY A 41 -12.54 21.83 4.97
C GLY A 41 -12.03 20.55 4.32
N VAL A 42 -10.97 20.71 3.52
CA VAL A 42 -10.24 19.62 2.88
C VAL A 42 -8.78 19.69 3.31
N THR A 43 -8.29 18.60 3.88
CA THR A 43 -6.85 18.40 4.11
C THR A 43 -6.33 17.45 3.04
N GLU A 44 -5.24 17.83 2.38
CA GLU A 44 -4.56 16.97 1.40
C GLU A 44 -3.23 16.49 1.99
N ASN A 45 -3.06 15.17 2.04
CA ASN A 45 -1.84 14.51 2.49
C ASN A 45 -1.17 13.77 1.33
N PHE A 46 0.16 13.67 1.37
CA PHE A 46 0.94 12.87 0.45
C PHE A 46 0.93 11.41 0.91
N GLY A 47 0.45 10.51 0.07
CA GLY A 47 0.25 9.12 0.39
C GLY A 47 0.47 8.17 -0.78
N GLY A 48 -0.22 7.03 -0.77
CA GLY A 48 0.11 5.91 -1.64
C GLY A 48 1.20 5.02 -1.04
N THR A 49 1.04 3.72 -1.22
CA THR A 49 1.79 2.73 -0.44
C THR A 49 3.29 2.83 -0.70
N ALA A 50 3.73 3.04 -1.94
CA ALA A 50 5.15 3.19 -2.24
C ALA A 50 5.73 4.48 -1.64
N GLY A 51 4.98 5.58 -1.70
CA GLY A 51 5.36 6.86 -1.10
C GLY A 51 5.58 6.74 0.41
N ASN A 52 4.65 6.08 1.11
CA ASN A 52 4.71 5.87 2.55
C ASN A 52 5.89 5.00 2.98
N ILE A 53 6.12 3.89 2.26
CA ILE A 53 7.25 2.98 2.53
C ILE A 53 8.58 3.70 2.37
N VAL A 54 8.79 4.39 1.24
CA VAL A 54 10.06 5.09 0.99
C VAL A 54 10.30 6.20 2.01
N TYR A 55 9.25 6.92 2.40
CA TYR A 55 9.35 7.95 3.43
C TYR A 55 9.79 7.39 4.79
N ALA A 56 9.17 6.30 5.24
CA ALA A 56 9.55 5.64 6.49
C ALA A 56 10.97 5.03 6.45
N LEU A 57 11.37 4.41 5.34
CA LEU A 57 12.76 3.96 5.15
C LEU A 57 13.75 5.13 5.28
N ASN A 58 13.42 6.27 4.68
CA ASN A 58 14.24 7.48 4.76
C ASN A 58 14.33 8.04 6.18
N LEU A 59 13.24 8.00 6.97
CA LEU A 59 13.27 8.35 8.40
C LEU A 59 14.17 7.42 9.23
N MET A 60 14.32 6.16 8.81
CA MET A 60 15.23 5.19 9.42
C MET A 60 16.68 5.32 8.93
N GLY A 61 16.96 6.27 8.03
CA GLY A 61 18.29 6.49 7.46
C GLY A 61 18.63 5.60 6.26
N GLU A 62 17.64 4.87 5.74
CA GLU A 62 17.79 4.00 4.56
C GLU A 62 17.32 4.71 3.29
N SER A 63 17.98 4.43 2.16
CA SER A 63 17.63 5.03 0.86
C SER A 63 16.98 3.99 -0.04
N ALA A 64 15.82 4.32 -0.60
CA ALA A 64 15.11 3.51 -1.58
C ALA A 64 14.70 4.32 -2.83
N THR A 65 14.57 3.64 -3.96
CA THR A 65 14.12 4.23 -5.22
C THR A 65 12.66 3.88 -5.46
N LEU A 66 11.82 4.87 -5.77
CA LEU A 66 10.44 4.63 -6.19
C LEU A 66 10.39 4.05 -7.61
N SER A 67 9.47 3.14 -7.87
CA SER A 67 9.03 2.71 -9.21
C SER A 67 7.52 2.92 -9.29
N ALA A 68 7.10 4.11 -9.67
CA ALA A 68 5.70 4.53 -9.58
C ALA A 68 5.30 5.44 -10.74
N THR A 69 4.00 5.70 -10.86
CA THR A 69 3.46 6.72 -11.75
C THR A 69 2.81 7.85 -10.96
N ILE A 70 2.82 9.04 -11.55
CA ILE A 70 2.17 10.23 -11.00
C ILE A 70 1.50 11.03 -12.12
N GLY A 71 0.46 11.78 -11.82
CA GLY A 71 -0.31 12.53 -12.82
C GLY A 71 0.27 13.92 -13.13
N SER A 72 -0.48 14.68 -13.90
CA SER A 72 -0.18 16.08 -14.26
C SER A 72 -0.10 17.05 -13.08
N ASP A 73 -0.71 16.70 -11.95
CA ASP A 73 -0.73 17.43 -10.67
C ASP A 73 0.45 17.07 -9.74
N HIS A 74 1.55 16.54 -10.28
CA HIS A 74 2.70 16.02 -9.52
C HIS A 74 3.52 17.06 -8.73
N HIS A 75 3.36 18.35 -9.03
CA HIS A 75 4.28 19.41 -8.59
C HIS A 75 4.47 19.45 -7.07
N GLN A 76 3.37 19.48 -6.31
CA GLN A 76 3.43 19.53 -4.84
C GLN A 76 4.00 18.23 -4.25
N TYR A 77 3.68 17.08 -4.83
CA TYR A 77 4.27 15.81 -4.40
C TYR A 77 5.79 15.82 -4.61
N PHE A 78 6.26 16.32 -5.75
CA PHE A 78 7.69 16.38 -6.04
C PHE A 78 8.44 17.33 -5.10
N ASP A 79 7.86 18.49 -4.81
CA ASP A 79 8.41 19.42 -3.81
C ASP A 79 8.50 18.75 -2.42
N TRP A 80 7.49 17.96 -2.06
CA TRP A 80 7.49 17.19 -0.81
C TRP A 80 8.57 16.10 -0.79
N LEU A 81 8.74 15.34 -1.87
CA LEU A 81 9.80 14.32 -1.98
C LEU A 81 11.19 14.95 -1.87
N GLU A 82 11.43 16.05 -2.58
CA GLU A 82 12.71 16.77 -2.54
C GLU A 82 13.02 17.30 -1.14
N LYS A 83 12.04 17.91 -0.47
CA LYS A 83 12.18 18.39 0.91
C LYS A 83 12.56 17.27 1.89
N ASN A 84 12.13 16.03 1.61
CA ASN A 84 12.45 14.86 2.42
C ASN A 84 13.69 14.09 1.91
N GLY A 85 14.40 14.58 0.88
CA GLY A 85 15.59 13.93 0.35
C GLY A 85 15.31 12.66 -0.45
N ILE A 86 14.08 12.45 -0.93
CA ILE A 86 13.68 11.27 -1.69
C ILE A 86 13.81 11.53 -3.19
N SER A 87 14.53 10.67 -3.90
CA SER A 87 14.70 10.80 -5.36
C SER A 87 13.41 10.50 -6.13
N ARG A 88 13.18 11.28 -7.20
CA ARG A 88 12.09 11.12 -8.15
C ARG A 88 12.45 10.30 -9.41
N ASP A 89 13.68 9.81 -9.52
CA ASP A 89 14.22 9.29 -10.79
C ASP A 89 13.46 8.08 -11.37
N GLY A 90 12.81 7.29 -10.51
CA GLY A 90 11.98 6.16 -10.95
C GLY A 90 10.48 6.46 -10.98
N ILE A 91 10.09 7.73 -10.96
CA ILE A 91 8.69 8.16 -11.08
C ILE A 91 8.39 8.58 -12.52
N ARG A 92 7.39 7.95 -13.12
CA ARG A 92 6.91 8.29 -14.47
C ARG A 92 5.70 9.20 -14.40
N ILE A 93 5.78 10.37 -15.06
CA ILE A 93 4.65 11.31 -15.17
C ILE A 93 3.70 10.85 -16.29
N ILE A 94 2.40 10.83 -16.02
CA ILE A 94 1.32 10.56 -16.97
C ILE A 94 0.58 11.88 -17.21
N PRO A 95 0.78 12.55 -18.36
CA PRO A 95 0.31 13.92 -18.58
C PRO A 95 -1.22 14.03 -18.69
N ASP A 96 -1.90 12.98 -19.14
CA ASP A 96 -3.34 12.99 -19.43
C ASP A 96 -4.21 12.53 -18.24
N GLU A 97 -3.60 12.24 -17.10
CA GLU A 97 -4.29 11.75 -15.90
C GLU A 97 -3.93 12.61 -14.68
N LEU A 98 -4.81 12.60 -13.69
CA LEU A 98 -4.48 13.06 -12.34
C LEU A 98 -3.75 11.96 -11.57
N THR A 99 -2.99 12.35 -10.55
CA THR A 99 -2.40 11.41 -9.59
C THR A 99 -3.51 10.61 -8.92
N ALA A 100 -3.22 9.38 -8.50
CA ALA A 100 -4.19 8.60 -7.74
C ALA A 100 -4.67 9.41 -6.53
N GLY A 101 -5.93 9.27 -6.17
CA GLY A 101 -6.51 10.06 -5.09
C GLY A 101 -7.56 9.31 -4.31
N ALA A 102 -7.43 9.32 -2.99
CA ALA A 102 -8.49 8.94 -2.08
C ALA A 102 -9.25 10.19 -1.64
N TYR A 103 -10.57 10.16 -1.75
CA TYR A 103 -11.48 11.21 -1.31
C TYR A 103 -12.28 10.63 -0.16
N ILE A 104 -11.88 10.99 1.06
CA ILE A 104 -12.37 10.38 2.30
C ILE A 104 -13.19 11.43 3.02
N THR A 105 -14.50 11.21 3.14
CA THR A 105 -15.33 11.98 4.07
C THR A 105 -15.42 11.20 5.37
N THR A 106 -15.02 11.79 6.49
CA THR A 106 -15.15 11.20 7.82
C THR A 106 -16.15 11.98 8.66
N ASP A 107 -17.01 11.28 9.38
CA ASP A 107 -17.99 11.88 10.30
C ASP A 107 -17.44 12.00 11.73
N LYS A 108 -18.20 12.63 12.63
CA LYS A 108 -17.85 12.81 14.05
C LYS A 108 -17.59 11.50 14.81
N SER A 109 -18.15 10.39 14.32
CA SER A 109 -18.01 9.06 14.91
C SER A 109 -16.93 8.21 14.21
N ASN A 110 -16.08 8.83 13.38
CA ASN A 110 -15.03 8.18 12.58
C ASN A 110 -15.57 7.16 11.55
N ASN A 111 -16.84 7.27 11.15
CA ASN A 111 -17.33 6.53 9.98
C ASN A 111 -16.78 7.19 8.72
N GLN A 112 -16.46 6.40 7.69
CA GLN A 112 -15.86 6.89 6.45
C GLN A 112 -16.67 6.52 5.21
N ILE A 113 -16.83 7.48 4.30
CA ILE A 113 -17.25 7.24 2.92
C ILE A 113 -16.07 7.60 2.03
N THR A 114 -15.52 6.61 1.32
CA THR A 114 -14.28 6.76 0.55
C THR A 114 -14.51 6.47 -0.92
N GLY A 115 -14.20 7.46 -1.76
CA GLY A 115 -14.03 7.26 -3.20
C GLY A 115 -12.54 7.18 -3.55
N PHE A 116 -12.13 6.16 -4.28
CA PHE A 116 -10.75 6.04 -4.75
C PHE A 116 -10.69 6.16 -6.28
N ASN A 117 -9.92 7.13 -6.78
CA ASN A 117 -9.62 7.27 -8.19
C ASN A 117 -8.18 6.79 -8.46
N PRO A 118 -7.98 5.72 -9.25
CA PRO A 118 -6.63 5.23 -9.54
C PRO A 118 -5.81 6.19 -10.42
N GLY A 119 -6.43 7.03 -11.27
CA GLY A 119 -5.71 8.01 -12.09
C GLY A 119 -4.46 7.44 -12.80
N ALA A 120 -3.32 8.12 -12.66
CA ALA A 120 -2.03 7.71 -13.21
C ALA A 120 -1.56 6.30 -12.78
N MET A 121 -2.01 5.79 -11.63
CA MET A 121 -1.70 4.43 -11.13
C MET A 121 -2.18 3.31 -12.07
N LYS A 122 -3.14 3.61 -12.96
CA LYS A 122 -3.58 2.68 -14.02
C LYS A 122 -2.48 2.36 -15.04
N HIS A 123 -1.41 3.16 -15.09
CA HIS A 123 -0.30 2.96 -16.01
C HIS A 123 0.88 2.27 -15.32
N SER A 124 1.58 1.42 -16.06
CA SER A 124 2.83 0.82 -15.60
C SER A 124 3.90 1.90 -15.40
N SER A 125 4.68 1.73 -14.33
CA SER A 125 5.88 2.52 -14.07
C SER A 125 7.02 2.26 -15.08
N ASN A 126 6.92 1.17 -15.87
CA ASN A 126 7.90 0.75 -16.88
C ASN A 126 9.32 0.56 -16.31
N LEU A 127 9.44 -0.15 -15.18
CA LEU A 127 10.74 -0.48 -14.58
C LEU A 127 11.61 -1.27 -15.56
N ASP A 128 12.80 -0.74 -15.86
CA ASP A 128 13.74 -1.36 -16.78
C ASP A 128 14.62 -2.40 -16.08
N PHE A 129 14.14 -3.65 -16.04
CA PHE A 129 14.86 -4.78 -15.46
C PHE A 129 16.18 -5.14 -16.17
N SER A 130 16.49 -4.55 -17.34
CA SER A 130 17.80 -4.76 -17.99
C SER A 130 18.93 -3.98 -17.31
N LYS A 131 18.58 -2.91 -16.57
CA LYS A 131 19.53 -2.03 -15.87
C LYS A 131 19.75 -2.41 -14.40
N LEU A 132 19.08 -3.45 -13.91
CA LEU A 132 19.18 -3.90 -12.52
C LEU A 132 20.29 -4.93 -12.39
N ASP A 133 21.12 -4.79 -11.35
CA ASP A 133 22.07 -5.82 -10.93
C ASP A 133 21.37 -6.79 -9.96
N PRO A 134 21.12 -8.06 -10.35
CA PRO A 134 20.38 -8.99 -9.52
C PRO A 134 21.01 -9.29 -8.17
N LYS A 135 22.35 -9.18 -8.06
CA LYS A 135 23.05 -9.47 -6.79
C LYS A 135 22.98 -8.33 -5.79
N ASN A 136 22.60 -7.14 -6.24
CA ASN A 136 22.63 -5.92 -5.43
C ASN A 136 21.29 -5.17 -5.50
N THR A 137 20.20 -5.84 -5.87
CA THR A 137 18.86 -5.24 -5.97
C THR A 137 17.85 -6.07 -5.16
N LEU A 138 16.99 -5.38 -4.42
CA LEU A 138 15.78 -5.93 -3.79
C LEU A 138 14.58 -5.13 -4.28
N LEU A 139 13.53 -5.80 -4.72
CA LEU A 139 12.28 -5.15 -5.12
C LEU A 139 11.18 -5.40 -4.08
N LEU A 140 10.53 -4.37 -3.59
CA LEU A 140 9.27 -4.49 -2.85
C LEU A 140 8.14 -4.11 -3.80
N VAL A 141 7.22 -5.05 -4.03
CA VAL A 141 6.04 -4.86 -4.86
C VAL A 141 4.83 -4.68 -3.95
N SER A 142 4.31 -3.46 -3.88
CA SER A 142 3.18 -3.04 -3.03
C SER A 142 1.98 -2.58 -3.87
N PRO A 143 0.80 -2.29 -3.26
CA PRO A 143 -0.39 -1.83 -3.99
C PRO A 143 -0.12 -0.66 -4.94
N GLY A 144 -0.48 -0.86 -6.20
CA GLY A 144 -0.22 0.08 -7.28
C GLY A 144 -0.87 -0.37 -8.59
N ASN A 145 -0.09 -0.36 -9.67
CA ASN A 145 -0.55 -0.86 -10.95
C ASN A 145 -0.71 -2.39 -10.92
N LEU A 146 -1.91 -2.90 -11.23
CA LEU A 146 -2.20 -4.35 -11.16
C LEU A 146 -1.33 -5.19 -12.11
N ILE A 147 -0.92 -4.65 -13.26
CA ILE A 147 -0.05 -5.36 -14.21
C ILE A 147 1.36 -5.44 -13.63
N ASP A 148 1.89 -4.32 -13.11
CA ASP A 148 3.22 -4.29 -12.47
C ASP A 148 3.28 -5.26 -11.29
N MET A 149 2.20 -5.35 -10.49
CA MET A 149 2.14 -6.27 -9.34
C MET A 149 2.28 -7.75 -9.73
N ILE A 150 2.02 -8.11 -10.98
CA ILE A 150 2.18 -9.48 -11.48
C ILE A 150 3.46 -9.63 -12.31
N GLU A 151 3.71 -8.70 -13.21
CA GLU A 151 4.84 -8.80 -14.14
C GLU A 151 6.18 -8.55 -13.45
N TYR A 152 6.24 -7.68 -12.43
CA TYR A 152 7.50 -7.41 -11.75
C TYR A 152 8.01 -8.62 -10.95
N PRO A 153 7.19 -9.33 -10.15
CA PRO A 153 7.57 -10.62 -9.59
C PRO A 153 8.05 -11.63 -10.64
N ARG A 154 7.38 -11.73 -11.80
CA ARG A 154 7.79 -12.62 -12.91
C ARG A 154 9.19 -12.28 -13.41
N GLN A 155 9.47 -11.00 -13.63
CA GLN A 155 10.79 -10.53 -14.05
C GLN A 155 11.86 -10.74 -12.97
N CYS A 156 11.52 -10.49 -11.71
CA CYS A 156 12.40 -10.76 -10.56
C CYS A 156 12.82 -12.23 -10.54
N ARG A 157 11.88 -13.18 -10.63
CA ARG A 157 12.21 -14.61 -10.68
C ARG A 157 13.10 -14.96 -11.86
N LYS A 158 12.75 -14.48 -13.07
CA LYS A 158 13.52 -14.74 -14.29
C LYS A 158 14.98 -14.28 -14.19
N LYS A 159 15.23 -13.19 -13.45
CA LYS A 159 16.55 -12.58 -13.28
C LYS A 159 17.21 -12.94 -11.95
N SER A 160 16.57 -13.74 -11.11
CA SER A 160 17.01 -14.06 -9.75
C SER A 160 17.22 -12.82 -8.87
N ILE A 161 16.35 -11.82 -9.01
CA ILE A 161 16.26 -10.66 -8.12
C ILE A 161 15.35 -11.05 -6.95
N PRO A 162 15.80 -10.95 -5.69
CA PRO A 162 14.92 -11.15 -4.55
C PRO A 162 13.83 -10.09 -4.53
N TYR A 163 12.63 -10.47 -4.09
CA TYR A 163 11.52 -9.54 -3.96
C TYR A 163 10.63 -9.83 -2.76
N ILE A 164 10.05 -8.75 -2.24
CA ILE A 164 9.01 -8.74 -1.23
C ILE A 164 7.70 -8.47 -1.96
N PHE A 165 6.64 -9.18 -1.59
CA PHE A 165 5.31 -8.99 -2.14
C PHE A 165 4.35 -8.60 -1.02
N ASP A 166 3.77 -7.41 -1.16
CA ASP A 166 2.72 -6.87 -0.31
C ASP A 166 1.50 -6.60 -1.20
N PRO A 167 0.50 -7.49 -1.25
CA PRO A 167 -0.66 -7.30 -2.10
C PRO A 167 -1.61 -6.21 -1.58
N GLY A 168 -1.56 -5.91 -0.27
CA GLY A 168 -2.39 -4.96 0.47
C GLY A 168 -3.80 -4.74 -0.11
N GLN A 169 -4.16 -3.48 -0.31
CA GLN A 169 -5.46 -3.05 -0.82
C GLN A 169 -5.76 -3.52 -2.26
N SER A 170 -4.75 -3.94 -3.03
CA SER A 170 -4.95 -4.46 -4.39
C SER A 170 -5.37 -5.94 -4.40
N LEU A 171 -5.21 -6.65 -3.28
CA LEU A 171 -5.53 -8.06 -3.15
C LEU A 171 -6.93 -8.45 -3.68
N PRO A 172 -8.03 -7.69 -3.42
CA PRO A 172 -9.36 -8.02 -3.94
C PRO A 172 -9.43 -8.06 -5.47
N MET A 173 -8.56 -7.35 -6.18
CA MET A 173 -8.53 -7.30 -7.65
C MET A 173 -7.67 -8.41 -8.29
N LEU A 174 -6.76 -9.03 -7.53
CA LEU A 174 -5.88 -10.10 -8.02
C LEU A 174 -6.61 -11.45 -8.02
N ASN A 175 -6.40 -12.31 -9.02
CA ASN A 175 -7.00 -13.65 -9.04
C ASN A 175 -6.10 -14.68 -8.32
N GLY A 176 -6.68 -15.83 -7.98
CA GLY A 176 -5.99 -16.87 -7.22
C GLY A 176 -4.79 -17.50 -7.92
N ASP A 177 -4.83 -17.64 -9.25
CA ASP A 177 -3.72 -18.25 -10.00
C ASP A 177 -2.53 -17.31 -10.08
N ASP A 178 -2.76 -16.03 -10.36
CA ASP A 178 -1.72 -15.00 -10.30
C ASP A 178 -1.12 -14.90 -8.89
N LEU A 179 -1.95 -14.95 -7.83
CA LEU A 179 -1.46 -14.94 -6.44
C LEU A 179 -0.56 -16.14 -6.13
N LYS A 180 -0.98 -17.37 -6.49
CA LYS A 180 -0.14 -18.57 -6.33
C LYS A 180 1.19 -18.38 -7.04
N GLU A 181 1.14 -17.87 -8.28
CA GLU A 181 2.33 -17.65 -9.07
C GLU A 181 3.27 -16.64 -8.40
N VAL A 182 2.82 -15.42 -8.11
CA VAL A 182 3.71 -14.36 -7.59
C VAL A 182 4.23 -14.66 -6.18
N ILE A 183 3.49 -15.42 -5.37
CA ILE A 183 3.93 -15.80 -4.02
C ILE A 183 4.99 -16.92 -4.09
N SER A 184 4.88 -17.88 -5.02
CA SER A 184 5.76 -19.08 -5.11
C SER A 184 7.26 -18.82 -5.33
N GLY A 185 7.68 -17.57 -5.55
CA GLY A 185 9.11 -17.19 -5.62
C GLY A 185 9.44 -15.99 -4.75
N CYS A 186 8.51 -15.59 -3.89
CA CYS A 186 8.63 -14.41 -3.07
C CYS A 186 9.62 -14.68 -1.93
N THR A 187 10.54 -13.75 -1.71
CA THR A 187 11.45 -13.82 -0.56
C THR A 187 10.69 -13.57 0.74
N ILE A 188 9.82 -12.55 0.75
CA ILE A 188 8.98 -12.21 1.91
C ILE A 188 7.57 -11.84 1.41
N LEU A 189 6.56 -12.58 1.84
CA LEU A 189 5.15 -12.16 1.75
C LEU A 189 4.81 -11.34 2.99
N ILE A 190 4.25 -10.14 2.83
CA ILE A 190 3.74 -9.32 3.94
C ILE A 190 2.24 -9.15 3.75
N VAL A 191 1.46 -9.50 4.77
CA VAL A 191 0.00 -9.40 4.78
C VAL A 191 -0.52 -9.18 6.19
N ASN A 192 -1.75 -8.65 6.33
CA ASN A 192 -2.50 -8.81 7.58
C ASN A 192 -3.28 -10.14 7.63
N ASP A 193 -3.87 -10.44 8.78
CA ASP A 193 -4.66 -11.65 9.01
C ASP A 193 -5.86 -11.78 8.05
N TYR A 194 -6.53 -10.66 7.75
CA TYR A 194 -7.63 -10.63 6.80
C TYR A 194 -7.18 -10.95 5.37
N GLU A 195 -6.10 -10.32 4.91
CA GLU A 195 -5.48 -10.53 3.60
C GLU A 195 -4.98 -11.96 3.44
N PHE A 196 -4.31 -12.51 4.47
CA PHE A 196 -3.86 -13.90 4.47
C PHE A 196 -5.04 -14.87 4.25
N ASN A 197 -6.13 -14.69 5.00
CA ASN A 197 -7.36 -15.48 4.82
C ASN A 197 -8.00 -15.28 3.44
N MET A 198 -7.94 -14.07 2.89
CA MET A 198 -8.44 -13.82 1.53
C MET A 198 -7.60 -14.55 0.48
N ILE A 199 -6.27 -14.61 0.63
CA ILE A 199 -5.40 -15.39 -0.26
C ILE A 199 -5.78 -16.88 -0.18
N LEU A 200 -5.94 -17.45 1.01
CA LEU A 200 -6.40 -18.84 1.16
C LEU A 200 -7.70 -19.10 0.39
N LYS A 201 -8.70 -18.22 0.59
CA LYS A 201 -9.99 -18.33 -0.10
C LYS A 201 -9.87 -18.23 -1.62
N LYS A 202 -9.06 -17.31 -2.13
CA LYS A 202 -8.89 -17.09 -3.57
C LYS A 202 -8.09 -18.19 -4.26
N THR A 203 -7.08 -18.71 -3.57
CA THR A 203 -6.16 -19.71 -4.12
C THR A 203 -6.66 -21.14 -3.94
N GLY A 204 -7.53 -21.37 -2.94
CA GLY A 204 -7.99 -22.70 -2.54
C GLY A 204 -6.96 -23.51 -1.75
N LEU A 205 -5.84 -22.90 -1.37
CA LEU A 205 -4.76 -23.55 -0.63
C LEU A 205 -5.08 -23.71 0.85
N GLY A 206 -4.48 -24.71 1.48
CA GLY A 206 -4.37 -24.79 2.93
C GLY A 206 -3.32 -23.82 3.48
N GLU A 207 -3.43 -23.49 4.77
CA GLU A 207 -2.52 -22.58 5.46
C GLU A 207 -1.05 -22.98 5.31
N LYS A 208 -0.73 -24.25 5.57
CA LYS A 208 0.64 -24.78 5.43
C LYS A 208 1.18 -24.67 4.01
N GLU A 209 0.32 -24.88 3.01
CA GLU A 209 0.70 -24.78 1.60
C GLU A 209 1.02 -23.33 1.24
N LEU A 210 0.18 -22.37 1.66
CA LEU A 210 0.43 -20.95 1.44
C LEU A 210 1.72 -20.47 2.13
N LEU A 211 1.92 -20.85 3.39
CA LEU A 211 3.14 -20.49 4.14
C LEU A 211 4.42 -21.05 3.48
N SER A 212 4.31 -22.19 2.79
CA SER A 212 5.44 -22.78 2.06
C SER A 212 5.72 -22.16 0.70
N LEU A 213 4.82 -21.32 0.16
CA LEU A 213 5.02 -20.70 -1.16
C LEU A 213 6.09 -19.60 -1.13
N ALA A 214 6.14 -18.81 -0.05
CA ALA A 214 7.13 -17.76 0.15
C ALA A 214 8.27 -18.26 1.05
N GLY A 215 9.47 -17.69 0.89
CA GLY A 215 10.59 -18.03 1.78
C GLY A 215 10.34 -17.60 3.24
N THR A 216 9.61 -16.49 3.42
CA THR A 216 9.13 -16.01 4.72
C THR A 216 7.77 -15.36 4.53
N THR A 217 6.86 -15.56 5.47
CA THR A 217 5.57 -14.86 5.52
C THR A 217 5.46 -14.08 6.82
N ILE A 218 5.18 -12.78 6.73
CA ILE A 218 4.90 -11.90 7.86
C ILE A 218 3.40 -11.64 7.89
N ILE A 219 2.76 -12.01 8.99
CA ILE A 219 1.33 -11.76 9.22
C ILE A 219 1.18 -10.73 10.35
N THR A 220 0.54 -9.60 10.07
CA THR A 220 0.26 -8.56 11.07
C THR A 220 -1.14 -8.72 11.66
N TYR A 221 -1.30 -8.45 12.96
CA TYR A 221 -2.53 -8.60 13.73
C TYR A 221 -2.94 -7.28 14.43
N GLY A 222 -2.60 -6.14 13.83
CA GLY A 222 -2.89 -4.81 14.41
C GLY A 222 -2.30 -4.66 15.82
N GLY A 223 -3.17 -4.40 16.81
CA GLY A 223 -2.78 -4.21 18.21
C GLY A 223 -2.14 -5.44 18.89
N GLU A 224 -2.19 -6.60 18.25
CA GLU A 224 -1.65 -7.87 18.77
C GLU A 224 -0.25 -8.21 18.21
N GLY A 225 0.31 -7.34 17.36
CA GLY A 225 1.69 -7.44 16.86
C GLY A 225 1.75 -8.14 15.52
N SER A 226 2.80 -8.92 15.29
CA SER A 226 2.96 -9.71 14.06
C SER A 226 3.59 -11.06 14.35
N GLU A 227 3.46 -11.98 13.40
CA GLU A 227 4.11 -13.28 13.43
C GLU A 227 4.87 -13.52 12.13
N ILE A 228 6.12 -13.95 12.26
CA ILE A 228 7.04 -14.24 11.15
C ILE A 228 7.12 -15.75 11.02
N PHE A 229 6.65 -16.29 9.89
CA PHE A 229 6.74 -17.71 9.54
C PHE A 229 7.89 -17.90 8.54
N ALA A 230 8.85 -18.75 8.89
CA ALA A 230 9.96 -19.14 8.04
C ALA A 230 10.20 -20.65 8.13
N GLU A 231 11.14 -21.17 7.33
CA GLU A 231 11.44 -22.61 7.28
C GLU A 231 11.79 -23.20 8.67
N GLN A 232 12.43 -22.41 9.54
CA GLN A 232 12.88 -22.84 10.87
C GLN A 232 11.78 -22.76 11.96
N GLY A 233 10.58 -22.27 11.63
CA GLY A 233 9.46 -22.12 12.56
C GLY A 233 8.82 -20.72 12.50
N SER A 234 8.03 -20.39 13.52
CA SER A 234 7.41 -19.06 13.66
C SER A 234 8.01 -18.27 14.82
N THR A 235 8.06 -16.95 14.68
CA THR A 235 8.50 -16.01 15.71
C THR A 235 7.45 -14.92 15.89
N ARG A 236 6.96 -14.75 17.12
CA ARG A 236 6.02 -13.68 17.47
C ARG A 236 6.77 -12.39 17.77
N ILE A 237 6.32 -11.29 17.18
CA ILE A 237 6.79 -9.94 17.44
C ILE A 237 5.68 -9.18 18.18
N PRO A 238 5.93 -8.72 19.43
CA PRO A 238 4.93 -7.98 20.21
C PRO A 238 4.73 -6.56 19.65
N THR A 239 3.60 -5.94 19.98
CA THR A 239 3.39 -4.51 19.68
C THR A 239 4.27 -3.62 20.53
N PHE A 240 4.57 -2.44 19.97
CA PHE A 240 5.08 -1.32 20.73
C PHE A 240 3.92 -0.40 21.11
N SER A 241 3.75 -0.10 22.39
CA SER A 241 2.76 0.88 22.86
C SER A 241 3.28 2.30 22.58
N PRO A 242 2.63 3.09 21.71
CA PRO A 242 3.06 4.46 21.46
C PRO A 242 2.94 5.31 22.73
N ASP A 243 3.94 6.15 23.03
CA ASP A 243 3.81 7.15 24.10
C ASP A 243 2.79 8.21 23.64
N ARG A 244 1.58 8.13 24.20
CA ARG A 244 0.40 8.98 23.90
C ARG A 244 0.66 10.50 23.95
N ARG A 245 1.82 10.94 24.44
CA ARG A 245 2.18 12.35 24.55
C ARG A 245 2.63 13.00 23.23
N SER A 246 2.75 12.25 22.14
CA SER A 246 3.33 12.75 20.88
C SER A 246 2.41 12.70 19.65
N THR A 247 1.21 12.12 19.73
CA THR A 247 0.30 11.95 18.60
C THR A 247 -0.99 12.77 18.80
N PRO A 248 -1.26 13.82 18.00
CA PRO A 248 -2.55 14.49 18.00
C PRO A 248 -3.66 13.50 17.59
N PRO A 249 -4.83 13.50 18.26
CA PRO A 249 -5.92 12.55 17.98
C PRO A 249 -6.54 12.67 16.57
N GLU A 250 -6.19 13.70 15.80
CA GLU A 250 -6.71 13.95 14.44
C GLU A 250 -5.85 13.35 13.32
N GLN A 251 -4.74 12.66 13.63
CA GLN A 251 -3.81 12.08 12.65
C GLN A 251 -3.78 10.54 12.63
N GLU A 252 -4.85 9.87 13.05
CA GLU A 252 -5.02 8.44 12.78
C GLU A 252 -5.39 8.22 11.29
N THR A 253 -4.42 8.43 10.41
CA THR A 253 -4.46 7.83 9.06
C THR A 253 -4.55 6.31 9.22
N PRO A 254 -5.31 5.59 8.37
CA PRO A 254 -5.48 4.14 8.49
C PRO A 254 -4.13 3.45 8.61
N THR A 255 -3.91 2.80 9.75
CA THR A 255 -2.69 2.10 10.18
C THR A 255 -2.17 1.09 9.16
N GLY A 256 -2.98 0.70 8.18
CA GLY A 256 -2.58 -0.20 7.10
C GLY A 256 -1.44 0.33 6.23
N ALA A 257 -1.33 1.65 6.00
CA ALA A 257 -0.25 2.19 5.17
C ALA A 257 1.07 2.37 5.95
N ALA A 258 1.00 2.48 7.27
CA ALA A 258 2.16 2.53 8.16
C ALA A 258 2.76 1.13 8.42
N LEU A 259 1.96 0.06 8.33
CA LEU A 259 2.44 -1.31 8.54
C LEU A 259 3.17 -1.90 7.33
N SER A 260 2.92 -1.45 6.10
CA SER A 260 3.79 -1.81 4.95
C SER A 260 5.21 -1.25 5.08
N ALA A 261 5.42 -0.30 6.01
CA ALA A 261 6.67 0.39 6.24
C ALA A 261 7.45 -0.07 7.49
N VAL A 262 6.92 -1.04 8.26
CA VAL A 262 7.54 -1.58 9.49
C VAL A 262 7.63 -3.09 9.44
#